data_AF-A0A5A9N899-F1
#
_entry.id   AF-A0A5A9N899-F1
#
_cell.length_a   1.000
_cell.length_b   1.000
_cell.length_c   1.000
_cell.angle_alpha   90.00
_cell.angle_beta   90.00
_cell.angle_gamma   90.00
#
_symmetry.space_group_name_H-M   'P 1'
#
loop_
_entity.id
_entity.type
_entity.pdbx_description
1 polymer ?
#
loop_
_entity_poly.entity_id
_entity_poly.type
_entity_poly.pdbx_seq_one_letter_code
_entity_poly.pdbx_strand_id
1 'polypeptide(L)'
;MTYGTESLLKVSNVMQDGRYVKTPQGVPNYIADPMKRTWRNYTDLQLSLEHERGEKVAEKRRRRERIEKQKHLEMHLSLRESIETHRLSILEAEAESGSVSKGIRVKEKDLRSLTRKADELKIEVLKLEEKSKQLCRKAANVMRDVPHELWDTVLENVVVDLTLYKRFHRLRKVEPDIREVTTKEHYRQMLLLKSLDEDVESLAEMQKKVLHEITGRLEALDRLNLDITFVSRQITNDNELLDNIYLRLERKRKSSAALQKNEVELLELMRSSSVRKDDSDSD
;
A
#
# COMPACT_ATOMS: atom_id res chain seq x y z
N MET A 1 57.31 -114.62 -28.27
CA MET A 1 55.84 -114.56 -28.23
C MET A 1 55.45 -113.09 -28.25
N THR A 2 54.55 -112.77 -29.18
CA THR A 2 53.82 -111.52 -29.49
C THR A 2 53.08 -110.96 -28.25
N TYR A 3 52.66 -109.69 -28.07
CA TYR A 3 52.23 -108.52 -28.86
C TYR A 3 52.47 -107.26 -27.97
N GLY A 4 52.69 -106.00 -28.37
CA GLY A 4 52.36 -105.27 -29.60
C GLY A 4 51.04 -104.50 -29.46
N THR A 5 51.06 -103.24 -28.99
CA THR A 5 49.99 -102.25 -29.28
C THR A 5 50.51 -100.80 -29.17
N GLU A 6 51.16 -100.34 -30.23
CA GLU A 6 51.14 -98.92 -30.60
C GLU A 6 49.71 -98.55 -31.01
N SER A 7 49.04 -97.68 -30.26
CA SER A 7 47.77 -97.09 -30.70
C SER A 7 48.06 -95.77 -31.40
N LEU A 8 48.20 -95.86 -32.73
CA LEU A 8 48.20 -94.72 -33.65
C LEU A 8 46.81 -94.04 -33.60
N LEU A 9 46.74 -92.88 -32.95
CA LEU A 9 45.61 -91.95 -33.05
C LEU A 9 45.53 -91.42 -34.48
N LYS A 10 44.69 -92.05 -35.31
CA LYS A 10 44.29 -91.53 -36.62
C LYS A 10 43.37 -90.33 -36.43
N VAL A 11 43.91 -89.13 -36.57
CA VAL A 11 43.12 -87.88 -36.63
C VAL A 11 42.49 -87.75 -38.01
N SER A 12 41.16 -87.75 -38.08
CA SER A 12 40.43 -87.43 -39.31
C SER A 12 39.80 -86.04 -39.21
N ASN A 13 40.18 -85.14 -40.12
CA ASN A 13 39.56 -83.82 -40.24
C ASN A 13 38.17 -83.96 -40.89
N VAL A 14 37.12 -83.49 -40.22
CA VAL A 14 35.79 -83.33 -40.81
C VAL A 14 35.41 -81.85 -40.69
N MET A 15 35.04 -81.24 -41.83
CA MET A 15 34.51 -79.89 -41.87
C MET A 15 33.04 -79.88 -41.45
N GLN A 16 32.68 -79.00 -40.51
CA GLN A 16 31.32 -78.49 -40.34
C GLN A 16 31.39 -76.96 -40.32
N ASP A 17 30.61 -76.33 -41.19
CA ASP A 17 30.39 -74.88 -41.27
C ASP A 17 31.66 -74.01 -41.30
N GLY A 18 32.65 -74.42 -42.10
CA GLY A 18 33.79 -73.57 -42.46
C GLY A 18 34.82 -73.30 -41.35
N ARG A 19 34.78 -74.01 -40.22
CA ARG A 19 35.85 -73.96 -39.20
C ARG A 19 36.35 -75.36 -38.82
N TYR A 20 37.68 -75.52 -38.73
CA TYR A 20 38.31 -76.76 -38.28
C TYR A 20 38.13 -76.93 -36.76
N VAL A 21 37.30 -77.90 -36.35
CA VAL A 21 37.17 -78.29 -34.94
C VAL A 21 37.96 -79.59 -34.71
N LYS A 22 39.00 -79.53 -33.88
CA LYS A 22 39.73 -80.72 -33.42
C LYS A 22 38.91 -81.40 -32.32
N THR A 23 38.39 -82.60 -32.59
CA THR A 23 37.85 -83.47 -31.55
C THR A 23 38.79 -84.68 -31.34
N PRO A 24 39.18 -85.01 -30.08
CA PRO A 24 39.98 -86.20 -29.81
C PRO A 24 39.14 -87.46 -30.06
N GLN A 25 39.64 -88.38 -30.89
CA GLN A 25 39.05 -89.72 -31.06
C GLN A 25 39.32 -90.56 -29.81
N GLY A 26 38.25 -91.02 -29.14
CA GLY A 26 38.36 -91.97 -28.03
C GLY A 26 37.45 -91.72 -26.82
N VAL A 27 36.53 -90.77 -26.87
CA VAL A 27 35.48 -90.66 -25.84
C VAL A 27 34.25 -91.42 -26.31
N PRO A 28 33.82 -92.49 -25.63
CA PRO A 28 32.59 -93.19 -25.97
C PRO A 28 31.40 -92.22 -25.96
N ASN A 29 30.46 -92.39 -26.91
CA ASN A 29 29.30 -91.49 -27.10
C ASN A 29 28.45 -91.24 -25.82
N TYR A 30 28.62 -92.02 -24.76
CA TYR A 30 27.96 -91.84 -23.46
C TYR A 30 28.63 -90.83 -22.50
N ILE A 31 29.86 -90.35 -22.76
CA ILE A 31 30.56 -89.34 -21.91
C ILE A 31 30.60 -87.95 -22.58
N ALA A 32 30.51 -87.87 -23.90
CA ALA A 32 30.44 -86.60 -24.62
C ALA A 32 29.14 -85.83 -24.34
N ASP A 33 28.04 -86.55 -24.09
CA ASP A 33 26.72 -85.97 -23.82
C ASP A 33 26.62 -85.32 -22.43
N PRO A 34 27.09 -85.98 -21.35
CA PRO A 34 27.21 -85.35 -20.03
C PRO A 34 28.10 -84.10 -20.03
N MET A 35 29.27 -84.14 -20.67
CA MET A 35 30.20 -83.00 -20.70
C MET A 35 29.64 -81.80 -21.49
N LYS A 36 28.97 -82.05 -22.62
CA LYS A 36 28.26 -80.99 -23.37
C LYS A 36 27.11 -80.41 -22.56
N ARG A 37 26.37 -81.23 -21.81
CA ARG A 37 25.32 -80.75 -20.88
C ARG A 37 25.89 -79.89 -19.76
N THR A 38 26.98 -80.30 -19.12
CA THR A 38 27.60 -79.51 -18.04
C THR A 38 28.15 -78.18 -18.55
N TRP A 39 28.72 -78.15 -19.76
CA TRP A 39 29.18 -76.91 -20.38
C TRP A 39 28.03 -75.98 -20.74
N ARG A 40 26.93 -76.51 -21.31
CA ARG A 40 25.71 -75.73 -21.55
C ARG A 40 25.11 -75.18 -20.26
N ASN A 41 25.00 -76.01 -19.22
CA ASN A 41 24.51 -75.59 -17.92
C ASN A 41 25.40 -74.51 -17.30
N TYR A 42 26.72 -74.59 -17.48
CA TYR A 42 27.65 -73.55 -17.02
C TYR A 42 27.48 -72.24 -17.79
N THR A 43 27.37 -72.29 -19.12
CA THR A 43 27.12 -71.09 -19.94
C THR A 43 25.75 -70.49 -19.66
N ASP A 44 24.71 -71.31 -19.47
CA ASP A 44 23.36 -70.85 -19.13
C ASP A 44 23.34 -70.22 -17.73
N LEU A 45 24.07 -70.81 -16.76
CA LEU A 45 24.26 -70.23 -15.44
C LEU A 45 25.04 -68.91 -15.51
N GLN A 46 26.06 -68.81 -16.36
CA GLN A 46 26.84 -67.60 -16.55
C GLN A 46 26.01 -66.47 -17.18
N LEU A 47 25.24 -66.79 -18.23
CA LEU A 47 24.29 -65.86 -18.85
C LEU A 47 23.19 -65.42 -17.87
N SER A 48 22.68 -66.34 -17.06
CA SER A 48 21.68 -66.03 -16.02
C SER A 48 22.25 -65.10 -14.94
N LEU A 49 23.49 -65.34 -14.49
CA LEU A 49 24.17 -64.46 -13.53
C LEU A 49 24.50 -63.07 -14.11
N GLU A 50 24.86 -63.00 -15.40
CA GLU A 50 25.06 -61.74 -16.11
C GLU A 50 23.75 -60.96 -16.27
N HIS A 51 22.65 -61.65 -16.61
CA HIS A 51 21.32 -61.07 -16.67
C HIS A 51 20.86 -60.54 -15.31
N GLU A 52 20.98 -61.32 -14.24
CA GLU A 52 20.64 -60.87 -12.88
C GLU A 52 21.48 -59.66 -12.44
N ARG A 53 22.77 -59.61 -12.82
CA ARG A 53 23.63 -58.44 -12.58
C ARG A 53 23.12 -57.22 -13.35
N GLY A 54 22.76 -57.40 -14.62
CA GLY A 54 22.16 -56.37 -15.46
C GLY A 54 20.85 -55.82 -14.88
N GLU A 55 19.94 -56.71 -14.46
CA GLU A 55 18.67 -56.33 -13.83
C GLU A 55 18.87 -55.56 -12.52
N LYS A 56 19.82 -55.98 -11.67
CA LYS A 56 20.14 -55.26 -10.42
C LYS A 56 20.68 -53.85 -10.68
N VAL A 57 21.46 -53.66 -11.75
CA VAL A 57 21.95 -52.33 -12.15
C VAL A 57 20.81 -51.48 -12.73
N ALA A 58 19.97 -52.06 -13.59
CA ALA A 58 18.81 -51.40 -14.17
C ALA A 58 17.82 -50.95 -13.08
N GLU A 59 17.51 -51.82 -12.11
CA GLU A 59 16.59 -51.46 -11.02
C GLU A 59 17.18 -50.39 -10.09
N LYS A 60 18.51 -50.41 -9.83
CA LYS A 60 19.19 -49.31 -9.12
C LYS A 60 19.07 -47.98 -9.88
N ARG A 61 19.20 -47.99 -11.21
CA ARG A 61 19.04 -46.80 -12.07
C ARG A 61 17.60 -46.28 -12.03
N ARG A 62 16.60 -47.15 -12.20
CA ARG A 62 15.17 -46.80 -12.07
C ARG A 62 14.84 -46.22 -10.69
N ARG A 63 15.40 -46.79 -9.61
CA ARG A 63 15.20 -46.28 -8.25
C ARG A 63 15.77 -44.87 -8.07
N ARG A 64 16.97 -44.59 -8.60
CA ARG A 64 17.57 -43.25 -8.56
C ARG A 64 16.70 -42.23 -9.30
N GLU A 65 16.21 -42.60 -10.48
CA GLU A 65 15.32 -41.75 -11.27
C GLU A 65 13.99 -41.48 -10.59
N ARG A 66 13.37 -42.48 -9.94
CA ARG A 66 12.14 -42.27 -9.14
C ARG A 66 12.39 -41.26 -8.02
N ILE A 67 13.51 -41.39 -7.30
CA ILE A 67 13.90 -40.47 -6.22
C ILE A 67 14.13 -39.06 -6.78
N GLU A 68 14.83 -38.93 -7.90
CA GLU A 68 15.12 -37.64 -8.54
C GLU A 68 13.84 -36.96 -9.04
N LYS A 69 12.94 -37.71 -9.71
CA LYS A 69 11.62 -37.22 -10.11
C LYS A 69 10.79 -36.75 -8.91
N GLN A 70 10.83 -37.50 -7.81
CA GLN A 70 10.12 -37.13 -6.59
C GLN A 70 10.69 -35.85 -5.97
N LYS A 71 12.01 -35.69 -5.91
CA LYS A 71 12.66 -34.44 -5.45
C LYS A 71 12.27 -33.24 -6.31
N HIS A 72 12.25 -33.39 -7.63
CA HIS A 72 11.83 -32.30 -8.53
C HIS A 72 10.36 -31.94 -8.34
N LEU A 73 9.48 -32.93 -8.13
CA LEU A 73 8.07 -32.68 -7.83
C LEU A 73 7.88 -31.93 -6.51
N GLU A 74 8.57 -32.35 -5.44
CA GLU A 74 8.55 -31.69 -4.14
C GLU A 74 9.04 -30.24 -4.24
N MET A 75 10.12 -30.00 -4.98
CA MET A 75 10.64 -28.67 -5.25
C MET A 75 9.64 -27.80 -6.02
N HIS A 76 8.97 -28.36 -7.03
CA HIS A 76 7.96 -27.65 -7.81
C HIS A 76 6.74 -27.28 -6.96
N LEU A 77 6.27 -28.19 -6.10
CA LEU A 77 5.16 -27.91 -5.17
C LEU A 77 5.51 -26.80 -4.18
N SER A 78 6.70 -26.87 -3.57
CA SER A 78 7.19 -25.84 -2.64
C SER A 78 7.34 -24.48 -3.31
N LEU A 79 7.81 -24.46 -4.55
CA LEU A 79 7.96 -23.23 -5.32
C LEU A 79 6.60 -22.64 -5.72
N ARG A 80 5.63 -23.47 -6.10
CA ARG A 80 4.24 -23.02 -6.33
C ARG A 80 3.59 -22.42 -5.10
N GLU A 81 3.77 -23.05 -3.95
CA GLU A 81 3.28 -22.52 -2.67
C GLU A 81 3.92 -21.14 -2.37
N SER A 82 5.22 -21.01 -2.64
CA SER A 82 5.93 -19.73 -2.51
C SER A 82 5.42 -18.66 -3.48
N ILE A 83 5.07 -19.04 -4.72
CA ILE A 83 4.46 -18.11 -5.70
C ILE A 83 3.08 -17.67 -5.24
N GLU A 84 2.22 -18.59 -4.78
CA GLU A 84 0.86 -18.26 -4.37
C GLU A 84 0.86 -17.37 -3.12
N THR A 85 1.72 -17.64 -2.14
CA THR A 85 1.88 -16.76 -0.97
C THR A 85 2.34 -15.35 -1.36
N HIS A 86 3.26 -15.22 -2.33
CA HIS A 86 3.63 -13.91 -2.89
C HIS A 86 2.48 -13.24 -3.61
N ARG A 87 1.68 -13.99 -4.39
CA ARG A 87 0.51 -13.48 -5.10
C ARG A 87 -0.53 -12.92 -4.13
N LEU A 88 -0.85 -13.65 -3.07
CA LEU A 88 -1.78 -13.20 -2.02
C LEU A 88 -1.26 -11.94 -1.33
N SER A 89 0.03 -11.92 -0.94
CA SER A 89 0.65 -10.74 -0.32
C SER A 89 0.64 -9.51 -1.24
N ILE A 90 0.78 -9.69 -2.55
CA ILE A 90 0.65 -8.59 -3.54
C ILE A 90 -0.79 -8.09 -3.56
N LEU A 91 -1.78 -8.98 -3.65
CA LEU A 91 -3.19 -8.60 -3.69
C LEU A 91 -3.63 -7.86 -2.42
N GLU A 92 -3.17 -8.30 -1.25
CA GLU A 92 -3.40 -7.61 0.03
C GLU A 92 -2.83 -6.20 0.03
N ALA A 93 -1.58 -6.04 -0.41
CA ALA A 93 -0.94 -4.73 -0.49
C ALA A 93 -1.58 -3.82 -1.56
N GLU A 94 -2.09 -4.37 -2.66
CA GLU A 94 -2.87 -3.63 -3.66
C GLU A 94 -4.19 -3.15 -3.07
N ALA A 95 -4.91 -4.01 -2.34
CA ALA A 95 -6.14 -3.65 -1.64
C ALA A 95 -5.90 -2.56 -0.58
N GLU A 96 -4.83 -2.67 0.20
CA GLU A 96 -4.39 -1.66 1.16
C GLU A 96 -4.11 -0.32 0.45
N SER A 97 -3.35 -0.34 -0.65
CA SER A 97 -3.06 0.87 -1.43
C SER A 97 -4.34 1.54 -1.98
N GLY A 98 -5.30 0.73 -2.43
CA GLY A 98 -6.58 1.22 -2.95
C GLY A 98 -7.44 1.86 -1.85
N SER A 99 -7.43 1.28 -0.65
CA SER A 99 -8.09 1.82 0.54
C SER A 99 -7.49 3.17 0.95
N VAL A 100 -6.15 3.24 1.09
CA VAL A 100 -5.43 4.48 1.43
C VAL A 100 -5.68 5.57 0.40
N SER A 101 -5.57 5.25 -0.90
CA SER A 101 -5.85 6.20 -1.98
C SER A 101 -7.28 6.75 -1.94
N LYS A 102 -8.27 5.89 -1.63
CA LYS A 102 -9.65 6.32 -1.45
C LYS A 102 -9.80 7.25 -0.23
N GLY A 103 -9.13 6.93 0.88
CA GLY A 103 -9.09 7.77 2.08
C GLY A 103 -8.54 9.16 1.81
N ILE A 104 -7.42 9.26 1.08
CA ILE A 104 -6.81 10.52 0.66
C ILE A 104 -7.81 11.37 -0.13
N ARG A 105 -8.51 10.79 -1.12
CA ARG A 105 -9.49 11.53 -1.93
C ARG A 105 -10.64 12.12 -1.12
N VAL A 106 -11.10 11.42 -0.08
CA VAL A 106 -12.12 11.92 0.83
C VAL A 106 -11.58 13.11 1.61
N LYS A 107 -10.40 12.97 2.21
CA LYS A 107 -9.73 14.05 2.96
C LYS A 107 -9.47 15.28 2.08
N GLU A 108 -9.07 15.11 0.82
CA GLU A 108 -8.91 16.22 -0.13
C GLU A 108 -10.23 16.94 -0.44
N LYS A 109 -11.34 16.19 -0.53
CA LYS A 109 -12.67 16.77 -0.72
C LYS A 109 -13.05 17.59 0.51
N ASP A 110 -12.79 17.08 1.71
CA ASP A 110 -13.04 17.78 2.96
C ASP A 110 -12.17 19.04 3.07
N LEU A 111 -10.89 18.94 2.70
CA LEU A 111 -9.96 20.07 2.65
C LEU A 111 -10.46 21.17 1.71
N ARG A 112 -10.92 20.82 0.51
CA ARG A 112 -11.54 21.77 -0.44
C ARG A 112 -12.79 22.44 0.14
N SER A 113 -13.62 21.69 0.86
CA SER A 113 -14.82 22.21 1.52
C SER A 113 -14.47 23.19 2.65
N LEU A 114 -13.52 22.82 3.52
CA LEU A 114 -13.04 23.68 4.61
C LEU A 114 -12.40 24.96 4.07
N THR A 115 -11.59 24.86 3.01
CA THR A 115 -10.95 26.03 2.37
C THR A 115 -12.00 27.00 1.83
N ARG A 116 -13.06 26.51 1.18
CA ARG A 116 -14.17 27.36 0.72
C ARG A 116 -14.87 28.08 1.86
N LYS A 117 -15.17 27.38 2.96
CA LYS A 117 -15.78 28.00 4.16
C LYS A 117 -14.87 29.06 4.78
N ALA A 118 -13.56 28.81 4.81
CA ALA A 118 -12.59 29.80 5.29
C ALA A 118 -12.58 31.05 4.40
N ASP A 119 -12.65 30.89 3.08
CA ASP A 119 -12.71 32.02 2.14
C ASP A 119 -14.05 32.78 2.24
N GLU A 120 -15.17 32.09 2.43
CA GLU A 120 -16.47 32.70 2.70
C GLU A 120 -16.43 33.56 3.97
N LEU A 121 -15.86 33.05 5.07
CA LEU A 121 -15.70 33.82 6.30
C LEU A 121 -14.77 35.03 6.12
N LYS A 122 -13.68 34.90 5.36
CA LYS A 122 -12.81 36.06 5.03
C LYS A 122 -13.59 37.15 4.29
N ILE A 123 -14.43 36.76 3.33
CA ILE A 123 -15.29 37.71 2.59
C ILE A 123 -16.30 38.39 3.54
N GLU A 124 -16.89 37.63 4.47
CA GLU A 124 -17.80 38.19 5.48
C GLU A 124 -17.08 39.18 6.41
N VAL A 125 -15.89 38.85 6.89
CA VAL A 125 -15.05 39.75 7.70
C VAL A 125 -14.76 41.04 6.93
N LEU A 126 -14.32 40.96 5.66
CA LEU A 126 -14.07 42.14 4.83
C LEU A 126 -15.32 43.04 4.67
N LYS A 127 -16.51 42.44 4.51
CA LYS A 127 -17.77 43.19 4.45
C LYS A 127 -18.09 43.88 5.77
N LEU A 128 -17.84 43.21 6.90
CA LEU A 128 -18.06 43.79 8.24
C LEU A 128 -17.05 44.91 8.54
N GLU A 129 -15.80 44.75 8.13
CA GLU A 129 -14.77 45.80 8.24
C GLU A 129 -15.14 47.03 7.42
N GLU A 130 -15.68 46.87 6.22
CA GLU A 130 -16.16 48.00 5.41
C GLU A 130 -17.36 48.68 6.08
N LYS A 131 -18.31 47.92 6.64
CA LYS A 131 -19.41 48.50 7.44
C LYS A 131 -18.88 49.28 8.65
N SER A 132 -17.89 48.75 9.36
CA SER A 132 -17.22 49.43 10.48
C SER A 132 -16.61 50.76 10.03
N LYS A 133 -15.87 50.78 8.91
CA LYS A 133 -15.32 52.02 8.33
C LYS A 133 -16.41 53.04 7.96
N GLN A 134 -17.53 52.58 7.41
CA GLN A 134 -18.67 53.46 7.09
C GLN A 134 -19.31 54.06 8.33
N LEU A 135 -19.48 53.28 9.40
CA LEU A 135 -19.97 53.76 10.69
C LEU A 135 -19.01 54.79 11.30
N CYS A 136 -17.69 54.54 11.25
CA CYS A 136 -16.69 55.53 11.69
C CYS A 136 -16.79 56.85 10.91
N ARG A 137 -17.02 56.80 9.59
CA ARG A 137 -17.22 58.02 8.77
C ARG A 137 -18.52 58.75 9.15
N LYS A 138 -19.60 58.02 9.41
CA LYS A 138 -20.87 58.61 9.87
C LYS A 138 -20.71 59.28 11.24
N ALA A 139 -20.06 58.61 12.18
CA ALA A 139 -19.72 59.17 13.48
C ALA A 139 -18.87 60.45 13.34
N ALA A 140 -17.85 60.45 12.48
CA ALA A 140 -17.04 61.64 12.22
C ALA A 140 -17.84 62.80 11.62
N ASN A 141 -18.86 62.53 10.80
CA ASN A 141 -19.74 63.57 10.27
C ASN A 141 -20.66 64.15 11.36
N VAL A 142 -21.27 63.31 12.19
CA VAL A 142 -22.09 63.75 13.33
C VAL A 142 -21.24 64.60 14.29
N MET A 143 -20.01 64.18 14.56
CA MET A 143 -19.05 64.89 15.40
C MET A 143 -18.54 66.22 14.81
N ARG A 144 -18.60 66.40 13.47
CA ARG A 144 -18.18 67.64 12.81
C ARG A 144 -19.14 68.79 13.11
N ASP A 145 -20.40 68.49 13.32
CA ASP A 145 -21.45 69.46 13.65
C ASP A 145 -21.50 69.77 15.16
N VAL A 146 -20.68 69.08 15.97
CA VAL A 146 -20.52 69.31 17.40
C VAL A 146 -19.42 70.36 17.65
N PRO A 147 -19.70 71.47 18.36
CA PRO A 147 -18.71 72.45 18.76
C PRO A 147 -17.52 71.81 19.49
N HIS A 148 -16.29 72.23 19.19
CA HIS A 148 -15.06 71.67 19.74
C HIS A 148 -14.97 71.70 21.27
N GLU A 149 -15.71 72.61 21.91
CA GLU A 149 -15.82 72.76 23.38
C GLU A 149 -16.57 71.60 24.05
N LEU A 150 -17.39 70.86 23.30
CA LEU A 150 -18.16 69.70 23.77
C LEU A 150 -17.49 68.37 23.39
N TRP A 151 -16.35 68.40 22.67
CA TRP A 151 -15.66 67.18 22.25
C TRP A 151 -15.15 66.38 23.42
N ASP A 152 -14.58 67.02 24.44
CA ASP A 152 -14.13 66.33 25.65
C ASP A 152 -15.31 65.72 26.40
N THR A 153 -16.49 66.35 26.38
CA THR A 153 -17.72 65.85 27.01
C THR A 153 -18.35 64.70 26.21
N VAL A 154 -18.29 64.73 24.88
CA VAL A 154 -18.82 63.67 24.00
C VAL A 154 -17.85 62.48 23.92
N LEU A 155 -16.54 62.72 23.92
CA LEU A 155 -15.51 61.67 24.03
C LEU A 155 -15.48 61.07 25.44
N GLU A 156 -15.64 61.87 26.49
CA GLU A 156 -15.91 61.35 27.82
C GLU A 156 -17.22 60.56 27.79
N ASN A 157 -18.36 61.02 27.28
CA ASN A 157 -19.58 60.19 27.24
C ASN A 157 -19.39 58.88 26.47
N VAL A 158 -18.77 58.87 25.29
CA VAL A 158 -18.52 57.63 24.51
C VAL A 158 -17.54 56.66 25.21
N VAL A 159 -16.55 57.16 25.96
CA VAL A 159 -15.57 56.34 26.70
C VAL A 159 -16.06 55.98 28.11
N VAL A 160 -16.79 56.89 28.74
CA VAL A 160 -17.37 56.80 30.07
C VAL A 160 -18.65 55.97 30.04
N ASP A 161 -19.40 55.87 28.95
CA ASP A 161 -20.56 54.97 28.80
C ASP A 161 -20.19 53.48 28.85
N LEU A 162 -18.93 53.12 28.59
CA LEU A 162 -18.41 51.78 28.89
C LEU A 162 -18.22 51.53 30.40
N THR A 163 -18.13 52.58 31.23
CA THR A 163 -17.92 52.51 32.68
C THR A 163 -19.12 52.96 33.55
N LEU A 164 -19.95 53.89 33.07
CA LEU A 164 -21.13 54.41 33.77
C LEU A 164 -22.37 53.55 33.59
N TYR A 165 -22.46 52.70 32.57
CA TYR A 165 -23.56 51.73 32.42
C TYR A 165 -23.71 50.82 33.67
N LYS A 166 -22.61 50.59 34.43
CA LYS A 166 -22.65 49.86 35.71
C LYS A 166 -23.06 50.69 36.93
N ARG A 167 -23.02 52.03 36.85
CA ARG A 167 -23.35 52.94 37.97
C ARG A 167 -24.69 53.66 37.78
N PHE A 168 -25.10 53.97 36.55
CA PHE A 168 -26.30 54.76 36.27
C PHE A 168 -27.63 54.01 36.41
N HIS A 169 -27.61 52.67 36.43
CA HIS A 169 -28.84 51.90 36.71
C HIS A 169 -29.28 51.97 38.20
N ARG A 170 -28.53 52.66 39.08
CA ARG A 170 -28.86 52.79 40.53
C ARG A 170 -29.41 54.16 40.95
N LEU A 171 -29.34 55.21 40.13
CA LEU A 171 -29.68 56.58 40.58
C LEU A 171 -30.79 57.25 39.79
N ARG A 172 -31.70 56.47 39.20
CA ARG A 172 -32.92 57.01 38.58
C ARG A 172 -34.01 57.26 39.63
N LYS A 173 -33.80 58.27 40.47
CA LYS A 173 -34.85 59.04 41.19
C LYS A 173 -34.22 60.33 41.67
N VAL A 174 -34.37 61.42 40.92
CA VAL A 174 -34.59 62.81 41.39
C VAL A 174 -34.75 63.64 40.11
N GLU A 175 -35.97 64.10 39.85
CA GLU A 175 -36.23 65.24 38.97
C GLU A 175 -35.69 66.52 39.62
N PRO A 176 -35.31 67.53 38.83
CA PRO A 176 -35.52 68.89 39.29
C PRO A 176 -36.36 69.70 38.30
N ASP A 177 -37.38 70.31 38.88
CA ASP A 177 -38.05 71.51 38.40
C ASP A 177 -37.04 72.60 38.06
N ILE A 178 -37.08 73.10 36.83
CA ILE A 178 -36.57 74.44 36.50
C ILE A 178 -37.59 75.11 35.57
N ARG A 179 -38.33 76.08 36.12
CA ARG A 179 -38.92 77.16 35.34
C ARG A 179 -37.89 78.28 35.28
N GLU A 180 -37.45 78.64 34.08
CA GLU A 180 -37.27 80.04 33.67
C GLU A 180 -37.09 80.13 32.15
N VAL A 181 -37.47 81.29 31.63
CA VAL A 181 -37.79 81.59 30.23
C VAL A 181 -36.62 81.24 29.31
N THR A 182 -36.70 80.08 28.66
CA THR A 182 -35.83 79.75 27.52
C THR A 182 -36.32 80.55 26.32
N THR A 183 -35.44 81.37 25.74
CA THR A 183 -35.69 81.95 24.41
C THR A 183 -35.91 80.79 23.42
N LYS A 184 -36.76 80.98 22.39
CA LYS A 184 -37.05 79.94 21.38
C LYS A 184 -35.79 79.27 20.81
N GLU A 185 -34.68 80.01 20.73
CA GLU A 185 -33.37 79.53 20.30
C GLU A 185 -32.74 78.51 21.26
N HIS A 186 -32.80 78.71 22.58
CA HIS A 186 -32.25 77.78 23.57
C HIS A 186 -33.00 76.44 23.59
N TYR A 187 -34.33 76.46 23.45
CA TYR A 187 -35.13 75.23 23.37
C TYR A 187 -34.83 74.44 22.09
N ARG A 188 -34.59 75.14 20.97
CA ARG A 188 -34.13 74.52 19.70
C ARG A 188 -32.74 73.91 19.84
N GLN A 189 -31.80 74.60 20.47
CA GLN A 189 -30.44 74.09 20.73
C GLN A 189 -30.45 72.86 21.65
N MET A 190 -31.29 72.86 22.68
CA MET A 190 -31.45 71.73 23.58
C MET A 190 -32.09 70.50 22.91
N LEU A 191 -33.05 70.71 21.99
CA LEU A 191 -33.61 69.64 21.15
C LEU A 191 -32.57 69.06 20.18
N LEU A 192 -31.76 69.93 19.55
CA LEU A 192 -30.66 69.52 18.66
C LEU A 192 -29.62 68.67 19.40
N LEU A 193 -29.25 69.07 20.63
CA LEU A 193 -28.34 68.32 21.48
C LEU A 193 -28.90 66.93 21.85
N LYS A 194 -30.19 66.82 22.20
CA LYS A 194 -30.82 65.52 22.49
C LYS A 194 -30.85 64.61 21.27
N SER A 195 -31.18 65.12 20.08
CA SER A 195 -31.16 64.31 18.86
C SER A 195 -29.75 63.86 18.47
N LEU A 196 -28.74 64.72 18.70
CA LEU A 196 -27.34 64.36 18.47
C LEU A 196 -26.86 63.27 19.43
N ASP A 197 -27.27 63.33 20.70
CA ASP A 197 -26.96 62.32 21.72
C ASP A 197 -27.55 60.96 21.34
N GLU A 198 -28.83 60.92 20.93
CA GLU A 198 -29.51 59.71 20.46
C GLU A 198 -28.84 59.11 19.20
N ASP A 199 -28.38 59.95 18.27
CA ASP A 199 -27.67 59.51 17.06
C ASP A 199 -26.27 58.95 17.38
N VAL A 200 -25.55 59.56 18.31
CA VAL A 200 -24.23 59.10 18.76
C VAL A 200 -24.34 57.77 19.51
N GLU A 201 -25.28 57.63 20.44
CA GLU A 201 -25.56 56.37 21.15
C GLU A 201 -25.93 55.25 20.17
N SER A 202 -26.80 55.53 19.20
CA SER A 202 -27.21 54.58 18.15
C SER A 202 -26.03 54.13 17.28
N LEU A 203 -25.14 55.05 16.87
CA LEU A 203 -23.93 54.72 16.12
C LEU A 203 -22.95 53.89 16.95
N ALA A 204 -22.78 54.20 18.24
CA ALA A 204 -21.93 53.43 19.15
C ALA A 204 -22.44 51.99 19.34
N GLU A 205 -23.76 51.81 19.51
CA GLU A 205 -24.36 50.47 19.57
C GLU A 205 -24.15 49.67 18.28
N MET A 206 -24.37 50.29 17.12
CA MET A 206 -24.15 49.64 15.83
C MET A 206 -22.67 49.24 15.66
N GLN A 207 -21.74 50.12 16.04
CA GLN A 207 -20.30 49.84 15.97
C GLN A 207 -19.91 48.66 16.87
N LYS A 208 -20.45 48.62 18.10
CA LYS A 208 -20.24 47.51 19.04
C LYS A 208 -20.75 46.18 18.48
N LYS A 209 -21.94 46.17 17.87
CA LYS A 209 -22.51 44.97 17.23
C LYS A 209 -21.63 44.47 16.08
N VAL A 210 -21.20 45.37 15.19
CA VAL A 210 -20.31 45.02 14.06
C VAL A 210 -18.97 44.46 14.55
N LEU A 211 -18.34 45.09 15.54
CA LEU A 211 -17.07 44.61 16.10
C LEU A 211 -17.22 43.23 16.76
N HIS A 212 -18.32 42.99 17.47
CA HIS A 212 -18.59 41.68 18.06
C HIS A 212 -18.75 40.58 16.98
N GLU A 213 -19.46 40.89 15.90
CA GLU A 213 -19.58 39.98 14.76
C GLU A 213 -18.23 39.69 14.09
N ILE A 214 -17.38 40.71 13.89
CA ILE A 214 -16.02 40.53 13.33
C ILE A 214 -15.22 39.56 14.19
N THR A 215 -15.16 39.78 15.51
CA THR A 215 -14.42 38.92 16.43
C THR A 215 -14.92 37.47 16.36
N GLY A 216 -16.25 37.26 16.36
CA GLY A 216 -16.83 35.92 16.24
C GLY A 216 -16.47 35.22 14.92
N ARG A 217 -16.40 35.96 13.81
CA ARG A 217 -16.00 35.41 12.50
C ARG A 217 -14.50 35.10 12.44
N LEU A 218 -13.65 35.90 13.07
CA LEU A 218 -12.22 35.63 13.19
C LEU A 218 -11.95 34.38 14.03
N GLU A 219 -12.62 34.22 15.18
CA GLU A 219 -12.51 33.00 15.99
C GLU A 219 -12.94 31.74 15.23
N ALA A 220 -14.01 31.83 14.43
CA ALA A 220 -14.46 30.73 13.59
C ALA A 220 -13.44 30.41 12.47
N LEU A 221 -12.83 31.44 11.89
CA LEU A 221 -11.79 31.29 10.88
C LEU A 221 -10.53 30.62 11.46
N ASP A 222 -10.11 31.00 12.66
CA ASP A 222 -8.97 30.38 13.34
C ASP A 222 -9.19 28.89 13.60
N ARG A 223 -10.39 28.51 14.07
CA ARG A 223 -10.76 27.09 14.24
C ARG A 223 -10.72 26.33 12.92
N LEU A 224 -11.27 26.91 11.85
CA LEU A 224 -11.20 26.31 10.52
C LEU A 224 -9.77 26.17 10.00
N ASN A 225 -8.89 27.13 10.27
CA ASN A 225 -7.47 27.05 9.88
C ASN A 225 -6.74 25.91 10.59
N LEU A 226 -7.07 25.64 11.86
CA LEU A 226 -6.56 24.48 12.60
C LEU A 226 -7.04 23.17 11.95
N ASP A 227 -8.33 23.08 11.62
CA ASP A 227 -8.90 21.90 10.95
C ASP A 227 -8.26 21.67 9.57
N ILE A 228 -8.07 22.73 8.78
CA ILE A 228 -7.36 22.69 7.49
C ILE A 228 -5.95 22.14 7.69
N THR A 229 -5.20 22.69 8.64
CA THR A 229 -3.83 22.25 8.93
C THR A 229 -3.79 20.77 9.32
N PHE A 230 -4.73 20.34 10.16
CA PHE A 230 -4.83 18.96 10.60
C PHE A 230 -5.12 18.00 9.45
N VAL A 231 -6.13 18.29 8.62
CA VAL A 231 -6.48 17.47 7.46
C VAL A 231 -5.34 17.44 6.44
N SER A 232 -4.69 18.57 6.18
CA SER A 232 -3.52 18.62 5.30
C SER A 232 -2.38 17.72 5.79
N ARG A 233 -2.07 17.72 7.09
CA ARG A 233 -1.05 16.82 7.66
C ARG A 233 -1.44 15.35 7.50
N GLN A 234 -2.71 15.02 7.71
CA GLN A 234 -3.18 13.65 7.51
C GLN A 234 -3.03 13.20 6.05
N ILE A 235 -3.28 14.08 5.08
CA ILE A 235 -3.08 13.78 3.66
C ILE A 235 -1.60 13.52 3.37
N THR A 236 -0.69 14.34 3.92
CA THR A 236 0.76 14.13 3.79
C THR A 236 1.19 12.77 4.33
N ASN A 237 0.77 12.42 5.55
CA ASN A 237 1.11 11.14 6.17
C ASN A 237 0.54 9.95 5.38
N ASP A 238 -0.68 10.05 4.87
CA ASP A 238 -1.29 9.00 4.06
C ASP A 238 -0.56 8.83 2.71
N ASN A 239 -0.07 9.91 2.11
CA ASN A 239 0.75 9.84 0.89
C ASN A 239 2.09 9.15 1.15
N GLU A 240 2.77 9.48 2.26
CA GLU A 240 4.00 8.79 2.66
C GLU A 240 3.75 7.29 2.91
N LEU A 241 2.61 6.93 3.53
CA LEU A 241 2.19 5.54 3.68
C LEU A 241 1.98 4.87 2.30
N LEU A 242 1.33 5.56 1.37
CA LEU A 242 1.10 5.06 0.02
C LEU A 242 2.41 4.80 -0.73
N ASP A 243 3.39 5.70 -0.62
CA ASP A 243 4.72 5.53 -1.21
C ASP A 243 5.44 4.29 -0.63
N ASN A 244 5.35 4.09 0.68
CA ASN A 244 5.90 2.90 1.34
C ASN A 244 5.22 1.60 0.85
N ILE A 245 3.90 1.62 0.65
CA ILE A 245 3.16 0.47 0.09
C ILE A 245 3.62 0.20 -1.35
N TYR A 246 3.80 1.23 -2.18
CA TYR A 246 4.30 1.07 -3.56
C TYR A 246 5.71 0.46 -3.60
N LEU A 247 6.63 0.93 -2.76
CA LEU A 247 7.97 0.34 -2.67
C LEU A 247 7.93 -1.14 -2.26
N ARG A 248 7.06 -1.50 -1.32
CA ARG A 248 6.86 -2.89 -0.90
C ARG A 248 6.27 -3.74 -2.03
N LEU A 249 5.27 -3.22 -2.75
CA LEU A 249 4.66 -3.87 -3.91
C LEU A 249 5.69 -4.13 -5.01
N GLU A 250 6.52 -3.14 -5.33
CA GLU A 250 7.57 -3.28 -6.34
C GLU A 250 8.54 -4.42 -5.99
N ARG A 251 9.02 -4.47 -4.73
CA ARG A 251 9.88 -5.55 -4.26
C ARG A 251 9.21 -6.91 -4.35
N LYS A 252 7.94 -7.01 -3.93
CA LYS A 252 7.17 -8.27 -3.99
C LYS A 252 6.93 -8.74 -5.42
N ARG A 253 6.62 -7.82 -6.34
CA ARG A 253 6.47 -8.14 -7.78
C ARG A 253 7.77 -8.64 -8.39
N LYS A 254 8.91 -7.99 -8.09
CA LYS A 254 10.24 -8.47 -8.53
C LYS A 254 10.55 -9.88 -7.99
N SER A 255 10.29 -10.11 -6.70
CA SER A 255 10.45 -11.44 -6.07
C SER A 255 9.55 -12.50 -6.73
N SER A 256 8.28 -12.18 -6.93
CA SER A 256 7.30 -13.07 -7.58
C SER A 256 7.72 -13.42 -9.01
N ALA A 257 8.17 -12.45 -9.79
CA ALA A 257 8.68 -12.68 -11.15
C ALA A 257 9.91 -13.60 -11.17
N ALA A 258 10.82 -13.45 -10.20
CA ALA A 258 11.98 -14.33 -10.07
C ALA A 258 11.55 -15.77 -9.71
N LEU A 259 10.58 -15.94 -8.81
CA LEU A 259 10.02 -17.26 -8.49
C LEU A 259 9.35 -17.91 -9.70
N GLN A 260 8.57 -17.16 -10.49
CA GLN A 260 7.96 -17.66 -11.72
C GLN A 260 9.01 -18.10 -12.74
N LYS A 261 10.11 -17.35 -12.87
CA LYS A 261 11.24 -17.74 -13.73
C LYS A 261 11.82 -19.09 -13.28
N ASN A 262 12.05 -19.25 -11.98
CA ASN A 262 12.53 -20.50 -11.41
C ASN A 262 11.55 -21.66 -11.61
N GLU A 263 10.23 -21.41 -11.59
CA GLU A 263 9.21 -22.42 -11.92
C GLU A 263 9.40 -22.96 -13.34
N VAL A 264 9.57 -22.04 -14.30
CA VAL A 264 9.77 -22.38 -15.72
C VAL A 264 11.06 -23.19 -15.89
N GLU A 265 12.17 -22.72 -15.33
CA GLU A 265 13.46 -23.42 -15.38
C GLU A 265 13.36 -24.85 -14.79
N LEU A 266 12.66 -25.03 -13.66
CA LEU A 266 12.45 -26.34 -13.05
C LEU A 266 11.58 -27.27 -13.92
N LEU A 267 10.51 -26.73 -14.52
CA LEU A 267 9.65 -27.50 -15.43
C LEU A 267 10.41 -27.94 -16.69
N GLU A 268 11.32 -27.12 -17.22
CA GLU A 268 12.20 -27.48 -18.33
C GLU A 268 13.18 -28.61 -17.95
N LEU A 269 13.74 -28.57 -16.74
CA LEU A 269 14.58 -29.67 -16.21
C LEU A 269 13.78 -30.97 -16.06
N MET A 270 12.54 -30.89 -15.57
CA MET A 270 11.65 -32.05 -15.46
C MET A 270 11.27 -32.64 -16.82
N ARG A 271 11.12 -31.80 -17.85
CA ARG A 271 10.87 -32.25 -19.23
C ARG A 271 12.09 -32.92 -19.84
N SER A 272 13.27 -32.27 -19.77
CA SER A 272 14.50 -32.79 -20.38
C SER A 272 15.03 -34.06 -19.71
N SER A 273 14.85 -34.22 -18.40
CA SER A 273 15.16 -35.47 -17.67
C SER A 273 14.21 -36.62 -18.04
N SER A 274 13.04 -36.33 -18.61
CA SER A 274 12.12 -37.33 -19.14
C SER A 274 12.42 -37.75 -20.59
N VAL A 275 13.14 -36.93 -21.37
CA VAL A 275 13.37 -37.15 -22.82
C VAL A 275 14.68 -37.89 -23.11
N ARG A 276 15.66 -37.91 -22.21
CA ARG A 276 16.98 -38.57 -22.41
C ARG A 276 16.94 -40.12 -22.37
N LYS A 277 15.84 -40.77 -22.77
CA LYS A 277 15.64 -42.21 -22.56
C LYS A 277 15.21 -43.06 -23.74
N ASP A 278 14.83 -42.48 -24.87
CA ASP A 278 14.38 -43.28 -26.01
C ASP A 278 15.48 -43.47 -27.08
N ASP A 279 16.58 -42.73 -27.02
CA ASP A 279 17.59 -42.71 -28.09
C ASP A 279 18.87 -43.53 -27.79
N SER A 280 18.93 -44.31 -26.70
CA SER A 280 20.17 -45.01 -26.30
C SER A 280 20.11 -46.54 -26.33
N ASP A 281 19.02 -47.13 -26.82
CA ASP A 281 18.88 -48.60 -26.97
C ASP A 281 18.88 -49.04 -28.46
N SER A 282 19.37 -48.20 -29.37
CA SER A 282 19.58 -48.53 -30.79
C SER A 282 21.05 -48.36 -31.14
N ASP A 283 21.85 -49.42 -30.94
CA ASP A 283 23.03 -49.80 -31.75
C ASP A 283 23.62 -51.14 -31.26
#